data_AF-A0A5E5QMI4-F1
#
_entry.id   AF-A0A5E5QMI4-F1
#
_cell.length_a   1.000
_cell.length_b   1.000
_cell.length_c   1.000
_cell.angle_alpha   90.00
_cell.angle_beta   90.00
_cell.angle_gamma   90.00
#
_symmetry.space_group_name_H-M   'P 1'
#
loop_
_entity.id
_entity.type
_entity.pdbx_description
1 polymer ?
#
loop_
_entity_poly.entity_id
_entity_poly.type
_entity_poly.pdbx_seq_one_letter_code
_entity_poly.pdbx_strand_id
1 'polypeptide(L)'
;AVALIKRFYQEQNNTDLIINNVQNVLTLAFDIRDKKKEHLICLHLDSRNALIKKETLSIGLLDKSLIHPREIFSSALENKAANIILIHNHPSGDPTPSKQDKQVAKNIGKAGQIMGVALLDFVIIAKNGHNSFYQALKHGKSLDYVADGFQMGIFDLLEVETPSYQNNIHKINKHYYQQDKSKTGYFQLQNRRYLGNKYKLLGFIEDIVSQKCGNIQSFCDIFAGTGVVGERFNSKNISIISNDFLSANHTCLETFLNTTDNTGMQAKIEYLNATQPTENYFSEHFGNRYFSLENAKKIGAIREEINNIATSRKEKINLICALLYAVDKVANTVGHYDAFRKKIDSIKPVKMLIPNIDYSHNDNNKIYQEDANQLIKQISCDVLYIDPPYNSRQYSDAYHLLENLTEWKKPKVVGIGKKMDRMHIKSDYCLKKATQSFADLINYADCQHILFSYNNTKDSKNGRSNARISDNDILSILSNKGKVDIFERDYKAFTTGKSSSKGNTERIFYCKAKG
;
A
#
# COMPACT_ATOMS: atom_id res chain seq x y z
N ALA A 1 37.74 29.58 49.45
CA ALA A 1 36.41 28.93 49.47
C ALA A 1 35.86 28.64 48.07
N VAL A 2 35.65 29.64 47.20
CA VAL A 2 35.03 29.44 45.86
C VAL A 2 35.83 28.55 44.91
N ALA A 3 37.17 28.61 44.92
CA ALA A 3 38.02 27.76 44.08
C ALA A 3 38.02 26.28 44.53
N LEU A 4 37.90 26.02 45.83
CA LEU A 4 37.77 24.68 46.40
C LEU A 4 36.39 24.08 46.08
N ILE A 5 35.33 24.89 46.10
CA ILE A 5 33.98 24.47 45.68
C ILE A 5 33.94 24.14 44.17
N LYS A 6 34.63 24.92 43.33
CA LYS A 6 34.79 24.60 41.89
C LYS A 6 35.52 23.28 41.66
N ARG A 7 36.57 23.00 42.45
CA ARG A 7 37.34 21.75 42.38
C ARG A 7 36.55 20.56 42.92
N PHE A 8 35.77 20.76 43.98
CA PHE A 8 34.88 19.76 44.56
C PHE A 8 33.74 19.36 43.58
N TYR A 9 33.19 20.32 42.82
CA TYR A 9 32.22 20.03 41.75
C TYR A 9 32.85 19.39 40.50
N GLN A 10 34.14 19.66 40.22
CA GLN A 10 34.86 19.02 39.11
C GLN A 10 35.30 17.58 39.44
N GLU A 11 35.57 17.28 40.71
CA GLU A 11 36.03 15.94 41.15
C GLU A 11 34.89 14.98 41.56
N GLN A 12 33.67 15.45 41.83
CA GLN A 12 32.54 14.59 42.28
C GLN A 12 31.47 14.25 41.24
N ASN A 13 31.40 14.90 40.07
CA ASN A 13 30.36 14.62 39.08
C ASN A 13 30.84 13.65 37.99
N ASN A 14 31.02 12.38 38.38
CA ASN A 14 30.98 11.26 37.43
C ASN A 14 29.56 10.67 37.34
N THR A 15 28.56 11.53 37.55
CA THR A 15 27.16 11.29 37.21
C THR A 15 26.85 12.17 36.02
N ASP A 16 26.68 11.55 34.86
CA ASP A 16 26.19 12.19 33.64
C ASP A 16 24.96 13.05 33.99
N LEU A 17 25.03 14.37 33.79
CA LEU A 17 23.90 15.26 34.04
C LEU A 17 22.87 15.07 32.93
N ILE A 18 21.93 14.15 33.15
CA ILE A 18 20.89 13.78 32.19
C ILE A 18 19.79 14.84 32.19
N ILE A 19 19.51 15.38 31.01
CA ILE A 19 18.42 16.32 30.77
C ILE A 19 17.19 15.54 30.33
N ASN A 20 16.22 15.36 31.23
CA ASN A 20 14.98 14.62 30.92
C ASN A 20 13.73 15.51 30.92
N ASN A 21 13.80 16.71 31.48
CA ASN A 21 12.70 17.66 31.54
C ASN A 21 13.18 19.12 31.45
N VAL A 22 12.23 20.04 31.19
CA VAL A 22 12.51 21.48 31.08
C VAL A 22 13.13 22.08 32.35
N GLN A 23 12.83 21.53 33.53
CA GLN A 23 13.38 22.03 34.80
C GLN A 23 14.91 21.87 34.88
N ASN A 24 15.47 20.80 34.29
CA ASN A 24 16.91 20.64 34.18
C ASN A 24 17.52 21.74 33.30
N VAL A 25 16.87 22.06 32.18
CA VAL A 25 17.29 23.13 31.25
C VAL A 25 17.27 24.48 31.96
N LEU A 26 16.20 24.78 32.70
CA LEU A 26 16.07 26.03 33.46
C LEU A 26 17.15 26.16 34.54
N THR A 27 17.50 25.07 35.20
CA THR A 27 18.57 25.04 36.22
C THR A 27 19.91 25.39 35.59
N LEU A 28 20.20 24.84 34.40
CA LEU A 28 21.44 25.11 33.67
C LEU A 28 21.53 26.52 33.09
N ALA A 29 20.39 27.15 32.79
CA ALA A 29 20.31 28.49 32.18
C ALA A 29 19.81 29.58 33.13
N PHE A 30 19.80 29.31 34.44
CA PHE A 30 19.37 30.28 35.44
C PHE A 30 20.23 31.57 35.42
N ASP A 31 21.51 31.44 35.08
CA ASP A 31 22.49 32.52 35.01
C ASP A 31 22.20 33.59 33.94
N ILE A 32 21.40 33.27 32.92
CA ILE A 32 21.02 34.21 31.86
C ILE A 32 19.65 34.85 32.04
N ARG A 33 18.82 34.36 32.98
CA ARG A 33 17.43 34.80 33.16
C ARG A 33 17.30 36.32 33.35
N ASP A 34 18.14 36.89 34.22
CA ASP A 34 18.08 38.30 34.62
C ASP A 34 19.08 39.19 33.85
N LYS A 35 19.69 38.68 32.79
CA LYS A 35 20.65 39.46 31.99
C LYS A 35 19.90 40.53 31.19
N LYS A 36 20.43 41.75 31.22
CA LYS A 36 19.91 42.90 30.45
C LYS A 36 20.13 42.78 28.93
N LYS A 37 21.05 41.90 28.50
CA LYS A 37 21.31 41.60 27.09
C LYS A 37 20.68 40.26 26.74
N GLU A 38 20.24 40.10 25.49
CA GLU A 38 19.80 38.80 24.96
C GLU A 38 21.01 37.88 24.79
N HIS A 39 20.82 36.61 25.11
CA HIS A 39 21.79 35.53 25.03
C HIS A 39 21.10 34.34 24.37
N LEU A 40 21.74 33.77 23.36
CA LEU A 40 21.38 32.45 22.83
C LEU A 40 22.39 31.43 23.34
N ILE A 41 21.90 30.38 24.00
CA ILE A 41 22.70 29.27 24.51
C ILE A 41 22.30 27.98 23.80
N CYS A 42 23.29 27.13 23.53
CA CYS A 42 23.12 25.76 23.07
C CYS A 42 23.60 24.78 24.15
N LEU A 43 22.77 23.81 24.48
CA LEU A 43 23.17 22.64 25.24
C LEU A 43 23.40 21.48 24.27
N HIS A 44 24.61 20.95 24.26
CA HIS A 44 25.03 19.80 23.47
C HIS A 44 24.84 18.53 24.29
N LEU A 45 24.16 17.52 23.75
CA LEU A 45 23.74 16.33 24.48
C LEU A 45 24.14 15.04 23.76
N ASP A 46 24.49 14.01 24.53
CA ASP A 46 24.75 12.66 24.00
C ASP A 46 23.44 11.90 23.68
N SER A 47 23.56 10.66 23.21
CA SER A 47 22.43 9.78 22.89
C SER A 47 21.62 9.31 24.10
N ARG A 48 22.05 9.64 25.32
CA ARG A 48 21.32 9.41 26.58
C ARG A 48 20.82 10.71 27.20
N ASN A 49 20.87 11.81 26.44
CA ASN A 49 20.57 13.18 26.88
C ASN A 49 21.47 13.69 28.03
N ALA A 50 22.68 13.14 28.18
CA ALA A 50 23.67 13.68 29.10
C ALA A 50 24.29 14.96 28.53
N LEU A 51 24.43 15.99 29.37
CA LEU A 51 25.07 17.26 29.00
C LEU A 51 26.56 17.07 28.68
N ILE A 52 26.91 17.28 27.41
CA ILE A 52 28.30 17.31 26.94
C ILE A 52 28.90 18.71 27.17
N LYS A 53 28.20 19.75 26.71
CA LYS A 53 28.69 21.14 26.74
C LYS A 53 27.54 22.14 26.78
N LYS A 54 27.66 23.18 27.61
CA LYS A 54 26.85 24.41 27.55
C LYS A 54 27.65 25.50 26.85
N GLU A 55 27.09 26.09 25.80
CA GLU A 55 27.78 27.07 24.97
C GLU A 55 26.92 28.30 24.72
N THR A 56 27.51 29.49 24.84
CA THR A 56 26.85 30.74 24.46
C THR A 56 27.15 31.04 23.00
N LEU A 57 26.12 30.99 22.15
CA LEU A 57 26.21 31.23 20.71
C LEU A 57 26.22 32.73 20.37
N SER A 58 25.53 33.55 21.16
CA SER A 58 25.44 35.00 20.93
C SER A 58 25.10 35.78 22.19
N ILE A 59 25.53 37.05 22.25
CA ILE A 59 25.23 38.04 23.29
C ILE A 59 24.98 39.42 22.65
N GLY A 60 23.79 40.01 22.78
CA GLY A 60 23.48 41.35 22.23
C GLY A 60 22.10 41.41 21.56
N LEU A 61 21.74 42.56 20.96
CA LEU A 61 20.50 42.68 20.19
C LEU A 61 20.51 41.65 19.06
N LEU A 62 19.54 40.74 19.03
CA LEU A 62 19.33 39.80 17.92
C LEU A 62 18.92 40.56 16.66
N ASP A 63 19.88 41.17 15.98
CA ASP A 63 19.67 41.65 14.63
C ASP A 63 19.61 40.45 13.67
N LYS A 64 18.70 40.55 12.70
CA LYS A 64 17.95 39.47 12.02
C LYS A 64 18.74 38.38 11.28
N SER A 65 20.07 38.28 11.37
CA SER A 65 20.87 37.43 10.46
C SER A 65 22.11 36.74 11.00
N LEU A 66 22.47 36.83 12.29
CA LEU A 66 23.84 36.47 12.68
C LEU A 66 24.09 35.00 13.05
N ILE A 67 23.10 34.24 13.53
CA ILE A 67 23.36 32.85 13.96
C ILE A 67 22.97 31.89 12.85
N HIS A 68 23.94 31.59 12.00
CA HIS A 68 23.78 30.65 10.91
C HIS A 68 23.74 29.20 11.46
N PRO A 69 22.87 28.30 10.94
CA PRO A 69 22.81 26.90 11.39
C PRO A 69 24.18 26.21 11.42
N ARG A 70 25.03 26.52 10.43
CA ARG A 70 26.43 26.05 10.35
C ARG A 70 27.22 26.26 11.65
N GLU A 71 27.06 27.39 12.34
CA GLU A 71 27.83 27.65 13.57
C GLU A 71 27.34 26.79 14.74
N ILE A 72 26.02 26.59 14.83
CA ILE A 72 25.40 25.72 15.84
C ILE A 72 25.84 24.26 15.61
N PHE A 73 25.75 23.78 14.37
CA PHE A 73 26.04 22.39 14.04
C PHE A 73 27.56 22.10 13.95
N SER A 74 28.42 23.07 13.63
CA SER A 74 29.88 22.87 13.69
C SER A 74 30.29 22.48 15.11
N SER A 75 29.86 23.27 16.10
CA SER A 75 30.15 22.96 17.50
C SER A 75 29.49 21.65 17.96
N ALA A 76 28.25 21.38 17.53
CA ALA A 76 27.58 20.13 17.89
C ALA A 76 28.32 18.89 17.36
N LEU A 77 28.80 18.94 16.12
CA LEU A 77 29.57 17.86 15.49
C LEU A 77 30.94 17.68 16.12
N GLU A 78 31.66 18.78 16.43
CA GLU A 78 32.95 18.74 17.14
C GLU A 78 32.81 18.07 18.52
N ASN A 79 31.70 18.32 19.20
CA ASN A 79 31.39 17.73 20.51
C ASN A 79 30.71 16.35 20.41
N LYS A 80 30.52 15.80 19.20
CA LYS A 80 29.83 14.52 18.95
C LYS A 80 28.44 14.46 19.59
N ALA A 81 27.73 15.59 19.60
CA ALA A 81 26.38 15.67 20.15
C ALA A 81 25.41 14.88 19.28
N ALA A 82 24.55 14.08 19.92
CA ALA A 82 23.41 13.44 19.25
C ALA A 82 22.21 14.40 19.17
N ASN A 83 22.10 15.31 20.15
CA ASN A 83 20.98 16.20 20.32
C ASN A 83 21.42 17.59 20.78
N ILE A 84 20.61 18.61 20.50
CA ILE A 84 20.80 19.98 21.00
C ILE A 84 19.52 20.56 21.61
N ILE A 85 19.67 21.45 22.59
CA ILE A 85 18.60 22.31 23.12
C ILE A 85 19.04 23.77 23.02
N LEU A 86 18.19 24.61 22.43
CA LEU A 86 18.43 26.04 22.35
C LEU A 86 17.68 26.79 23.47
N ILE A 87 18.33 27.82 24.00
CA ILE A 87 17.79 28.63 25.09
C ILE A 87 18.03 30.09 24.78
N HIS A 88 16.97 30.90 24.83
CA HIS A 88 17.04 32.33 24.58
C HIS A 88 16.43 33.09 25.75
N ASN A 89 17.17 34.06 26.34
CA ASN A 89 16.58 34.93 27.36
C ASN A 89 15.92 36.17 26.74
N HIS A 90 14.74 36.54 27.26
CA HIS A 90 14.04 37.78 26.92
C HIS A 90 14.18 38.81 28.06
N PRO A 91 14.99 39.88 27.89
CA PRO A 91 15.13 40.94 28.88
C PRO A 91 13.82 41.70 29.17
N SER A 92 12.84 41.65 28.26
CA SER A 92 11.51 42.25 28.42
C SER A 92 10.70 41.64 29.58
N GLY A 93 11.06 40.43 30.02
CA GLY A 93 10.35 39.71 31.07
C GLY A 93 9.22 38.80 30.58
N ASP A 94 8.84 38.87 29.30
CA ASP A 94 7.80 38.01 28.69
C ASP A 94 8.43 36.76 28.03
N PRO A 95 8.07 35.53 28.47
CA PRO A 95 8.57 34.29 27.88
C PRO A 95 7.90 33.91 26.55
N THR A 96 7.00 34.74 26.00
CA THR A 96 6.32 34.44 24.73
C THR A 96 7.32 34.45 23.56
N PRO A 97 7.42 33.36 22.77
CA PRO A 97 8.34 33.30 21.64
C PRO A 97 7.93 34.27 20.54
N SER A 98 8.89 35.07 20.06
CA SER A 98 8.68 35.98 18.96
C SER A 98 8.45 35.22 17.64
N LYS A 99 8.03 35.93 16.59
CA LYS A 99 7.96 35.36 15.23
C LYS A 99 9.34 34.87 14.75
N GLN A 100 10.40 35.52 15.22
CA GLN A 100 11.78 35.20 14.85
C GLN A 100 12.26 33.93 15.54
N ASP A 101 11.99 33.76 16.84
CA ASP A 101 12.33 32.53 17.58
C ASP A 101 11.70 31.30 16.92
N LYS A 102 10.43 31.41 16.51
CA LYS A 102 9.73 30.35 15.79
C LYS A 102 10.37 30.03 14.44
N GLN A 103 10.83 31.05 13.72
CA GLN A 103 11.49 30.86 12.43
C GLN A 103 12.87 30.23 12.59
N VAL A 104 13.66 30.66 13.57
CA VAL A 104 14.97 30.08 13.90
C VAL A 104 14.79 28.62 14.31
N ALA A 105 13.86 28.32 15.23
CA ALA A 105 13.59 26.96 15.66
C ALA A 105 13.20 26.04 14.50
N LYS A 106 12.40 26.52 13.54
CA LYS A 106 12.03 25.78 12.33
C LYS A 106 13.24 25.51 11.43
N ASN A 107 14.08 26.52 11.19
CA ASN A 107 15.26 26.39 10.34
C ASN A 107 16.31 25.44 10.95
N ILE A 108 16.58 25.58 12.25
CA ILE A 108 17.49 24.69 12.98
C ILE A 108 16.93 23.28 13.06
N GLY A 109 15.63 23.10 13.28
CA GLY A 109 14.99 21.79 13.27
C GLY A 109 15.20 21.03 11.96
N LYS A 110 15.03 21.70 10.81
CA LYS A 110 15.29 21.12 9.48
C LYS A 110 16.77 20.78 9.28
N ALA A 111 17.65 21.72 9.60
CA ALA A 111 19.10 21.49 9.48
C ALA A 111 19.55 20.34 10.37
N GLY A 112 19.02 20.21 11.59
CA GLY A 112 19.34 19.12 12.51
C GLY A 112 18.94 17.74 11.99
N GLN A 113 17.82 17.65 11.26
CA GLN A 113 17.43 16.41 10.57
C GLN A 113 18.46 16.01 9.52
N ILE A 114 18.91 16.97 8.69
CA ILE A 114 19.92 16.74 7.64
C ILE A 114 21.28 16.38 8.25
N MET A 115 21.67 17.06 9.33
CA MET A 115 22.99 16.88 9.96
C MET A 115 23.04 15.67 10.91
N GLY A 116 21.92 15.00 11.17
CA GLY A 116 21.85 13.89 12.13
C GLY A 116 22.01 14.32 13.60
N VAL A 117 21.70 15.58 13.92
CA VAL A 117 21.76 16.15 15.29
C VAL A 117 20.42 16.81 15.60
N ALA A 118 19.57 16.16 16.40
CA ALA A 118 18.20 16.61 16.59
C ALA A 118 18.09 17.82 17.54
N LEU A 119 17.31 18.84 17.15
CA LEU A 119 16.83 19.87 18.08
C LEU A 119 15.71 19.26 18.94
N LEU A 120 15.95 19.07 20.23
CA LEU A 120 14.95 18.53 21.16
C LEU A 120 13.98 19.61 21.63
N ASP A 121 14.50 20.83 21.85
CA ASP A 121 13.69 21.94 22.32
C ASP A 121 14.29 23.30 22.01
N PHE A 122 13.42 24.30 22.06
CA PHE A 122 13.78 25.70 22.12
C PHE A 122 13.01 26.33 23.27
N VAL A 123 13.76 26.75 24.30
CA VAL A 123 13.21 27.32 25.54
C VAL A 123 13.47 28.81 25.60
N ILE A 124 12.40 29.61 25.76
CA ILE A 124 12.51 31.02 26.11
C ILE A 124 12.50 31.15 27.63
N ILE A 125 13.44 31.91 28.19
CA ILE A 125 13.54 32.18 29.63
C ILE A 125 13.38 33.68 29.86
N ALA A 126 12.52 34.07 30.79
CA ALA A 126 12.31 35.46 31.14
C ALA A 126 12.08 35.64 32.64
N LYS A 127 12.00 36.89 33.10
CA LYS A 127 11.71 37.20 34.51
C LYS A 127 10.37 36.62 34.95
N ASN A 128 9.33 36.68 34.12
CA ASN A 128 7.98 36.25 34.50
C ASN A 128 7.67 34.78 34.16
N GLY A 129 8.65 33.99 33.71
CA GLY A 129 8.45 32.56 33.45
C GLY A 129 9.36 32.02 32.35
N HIS A 130 8.95 30.89 31.78
CA HIS A 130 9.63 30.25 30.65
C HIS A 130 8.61 29.66 29.67
N ASN A 131 9.04 29.38 28.44
CA ASN A 131 8.20 28.76 27.42
C ASN A 131 9.03 27.77 26.58
N SER A 132 8.72 26.48 26.71
CA SER A 132 9.17 25.42 25.81
C SER A 132 8.17 25.30 24.66
N PHE A 133 8.54 25.79 23.48
CA PHE A 133 7.58 25.93 22.37
C PHE A 133 7.84 25.00 21.20
N TYR A 134 9.06 24.47 21.05
CA TYR A 134 9.39 23.63 19.90
C TYR A 134 8.68 22.27 19.96
N GLN A 135 8.54 21.68 21.14
CA GLN A 135 7.78 20.44 21.32
C GLN A 135 6.28 20.62 21.01
N ALA A 136 5.68 21.73 21.42
CA ALA A 136 4.28 22.02 21.13
C ALA A 136 3.98 22.13 19.61
N LEU A 137 4.99 22.45 18.80
CA LEU A 137 4.90 22.49 17.34
C LEU A 137 4.97 21.09 16.67
N LYS A 138 5.38 20.04 17.39
CA LYS A 138 5.68 18.69 16.85
C LYS A 138 4.60 17.60 17.07
N HIS A 139 3.43 17.93 17.64
CA HIS A 139 2.28 17.06 18.02
C HIS A 139 2.12 16.83 19.54
N GLY A 140 0.91 17.09 20.06
CA GLY A 140 0.64 17.26 21.49
C GLY A 140 0.73 16.01 22.38
N LYS A 141 1.37 16.21 23.55
CA LYS A 141 1.47 15.37 24.77
C LYS A 141 2.62 14.35 24.86
N SER A 142 3.76 14.78 25.41
CA SER A 142 4.39 14.39 26.69
C SER A 142 5.70 15.19 26.80
N LEU A 143 6.03 15.77 27.96
CA LEU A 143 7.17 16.69 28.18
C LEU A 143 8.50 15.94 28.45
N ASP A 144 8.63 14.71 27.97
CA ASP A 144 9.82 13.89 28.21
C ASP A 144 10.79 14.07 27.05
N TYR A 145 12.01 14.55 27.33
CA TYR A 145 13.07 14.58 26.32
C TYR A 145 13.50 13.13 26.03
N VAL A 146 13.00 12.57 24.93
CA VAL A 146 13.43 11.26 24.42
C VAL A 146 14.64 11.47 23.52
N ALA A 147 15.69 10.69 23.74
CA ALA A 147 16.84 10.68 22.85
C ALA A 147 16.45 9.98 21.54
N ASP A 148 15.96 10.75 20.58
CA ASP A 148 15.44 10.20 19.32
C ASP A 148 16.55 9.97 18.28
N GLY A 149 17.77 10.52 18.48
CA GLY A 149 18.99 10.14 17.78
C GLY A 149 18.83 9.79 16.30
N PHE A 150 18.04 10.57 15.56
CA PHE A 150 17.66 10.26 14.18
C PHE A 150 18.90 10.35 13.29
N GLN A 151 19.56 9.22 13.10
CA GLN A 151 20.69 9.10 12.20
C GLN A 151 20.15 8.65 10.84
N MET A 152 19.85 9.63 9.99
CA MET A 152 19.51 9.39 8.59
C MET A 152 20.74 8.78 7.90
N GLY A 153 20.57 7.63 7.25
CA GLY A 153 21.60 7.03 6.41
C GLY A 153 21.89 7.92 5.20
N ILE A 154 23.03 7.72 4.53
CA ILE A 154 23.41 8.48 3.33
C ILE A 154 22.35 8.41 2.21
N PHE A 155 21.52 7.35 2.22
CA PHE A 155 20.40 7.17 1.29
C PHE A 155 19.14 7.93 1.68
N ASP A 156 18.94 8.23 2.97
CA ASP A 156 17.80 9.01 3.45
C ASP A 156 18.00 10.52 3.15
N LEU A 157 19.26 10.97 3.05
CA LEU A 157 19.64 12.35 2.66
C LEU A 157 19.52 12.63 1.15
N LEU A 158 19.34 11.59 0.34
CA LEU A 158 19.15 11.69 -1.11
C LEU A 158 17.67 11.90 -1.49
N GLU A 159 16.77 12.00 -0.52
CA GLU A 159 15.41 12.49 -0.75
C GLU A 159 15.45 14.00 -1.05
N VAL A 160 15.73 14.31 -2.31
CA VAL A 160 15.54 15.63 -2.91
C VAL A 160 14.14 16.13 -2.54
N GLU A 161 14.07 17.36 -2.01
CA GLU A 161 12.85 18.05 -1.62
C GLU A 161 11.70 17.73 -2.58
N THR A 162 10.69 17.04 -2.07
CA THR A 162 9.40 16.90 -2.77
C THR A 162 8.90 18.30 -3.08
N PRO A 163 8.64 18.64 -4.35
CA PRO A 163 8.03 19.91 -4.69
C PRO A 163 6.70 20.01 -3.95
N SER A 164 6.44 21.14 -3.31
CA SER A 164 5.15 21.41 -2.67
C SER A 164 4.07 21.60 -3.74
N TYR A 165 3.59 20.51 -4.32
CA TYR A 165 2.33 20.51 -5.06
C TYR A 165 1.21 20.57 -4.02
N GLN A 166 0.38 21.62 -4.09
CA GLN A 166 -0.91 21.64 -3.40
C GLN A 166 -1.82 20.58 -4.02
N ASN A 167 -1.62 19.32 -3.63
CA ASN A 167 -2.52 18.23 -4.01
C ASN A 167 -3.72 18.27 -3.07
N ASN A 168 -4.91 18.44 -3.64
CA ASN A 168 -6.16 18.31 -2.91
C ASN A 168 -6.38 16.83 -2.55
N ILE A 169 -5.89 16.43 -1.38
CA ILE A 169 -6.17 15.09 -0.83
C ILE A 169 -7.61 15.09 -0.34
N HIS A 170 -8.48 14.35 -1.02
CA HIS A 170 -9.86 14.19 -0.63
C HIS A 170 -10.06 12.89 0.16
N LYS A 171 -10.36 13.00 1.46
CA LYS A 171 -10.81 11.86 2.28
C LYS A 171 -12.31 11.66 2.09
N ILE A 172 -12.71 10.52 1.52
CA ILE A 172 -14.13 10.18 1.30
C ILE A 172 -14.58 9.20 2.39
N ASN A 173 -15.58 9.59 3.19
CA ASN A 173 -16.13 8.83 4.32
C ASN A 173 -17.54 8.27 4.06
N LYS A 174 -17.96 8.07 2.81
CA LYS A 174 -19.27 7.47 2.52
C LYS A 174 -19.17 5.95 2.45
N HIS A 175 -20.16 5.27 3.02
CA HIS A 175 -20.30 3.82 3.01
C HIS A 175 -21.63 3.47 2.34
N TYR A 176 -21.58 3.17 1.05
CA TYR A 176 -22.66 2.46 0.37
C TYR A 176 -22.21 1.03 0.13
N TYR A 177 -22.64 0.12 0.98
CA TYR A 177 -22.43 -1.30 0.77
C TYR A 177 -23.66 -2.07 1.25
N GLN A 178 -24.42 -2.63 0.31
CA GLN A 178 -25.37 -3.70 0.56
C GLN A 178 -24.77 -4.99 0.05
N GLN A 179 -24.71 -5.98 0.93
CA GLN A 179 -24.17 -7.30 0.63
C GLN A 179 -25.31 -8.15 0.06
N ASP A 180 -25.19 -8.62 -1.18
CA ASP A 180 -26.17 -9.55 -1.72
C ASP A 180 -26.23 -10.83 -0.89
N LYS A 181 -27.46 -11.22 -0.53
CA LYS A 181 -27.68 -12.43 0.25
C LYS A 181 -27.26 -13.65 -0.57
N SER A 182 -26.49 -14.55 0.04
CA SER A 182 -26.10 -15.81 -0.59
C SER A 182 -27.34 -16.67 -0.87
N LYS A 183 -27.61 -16.95 -2.15
CA LYS A 183 -28.66 -17.87 -2.57
C LYS A 183 -28.16 -19.32 -2.48
N THR A 184 -28.92 -20.19 -1.83
CA THR A 184 -28.56 -21.61 -1.70
C THR A 184 -28.40 -22.26 -3.08
N GLY A 185 -27.29 -22.96 -3.30
CA GLY A 185 -26.97 -23.57 -4.60
C GLY A 185 -26.18 -22.67 -5.54
N TYR A 186 -25.97 -21.40 -5.18
CA TYR A 186 -25.27 -20.42 -6.01
C TYR A 186 -24.03 -19.86 -5.33
N PHE A 187 -23.13 -19.29 -6.13
CA PHE A 187 -21.98 -18.51 -5.66
C PHE A 187 -21.91 -17.15 -6.35
N GLN A 188 -21.34 -16.16 -5.66
CA GLN A 188 -21.11 -14.81 -6.16
C GLN A 188 -19.65 -14.64 -6.62
N LEU A 189 -19.39 -13.67 -7.48
CA LEU A 189 -18.07 -13.38 -8.05
C LEU A 189 -16.99 -13.13 -6.96
N GLN A 190 -17.35 -12.40 -5.89
CA GLN A 190 -16.46 -12.11 -4.77
C GLN A 190 -16.11 -13.33 -3.89
N ASN A 191 -16.74 -14.49 -4.11
CA ASN A 191 -16.46 -15.68 -3.31
C ASN A 191 -15.14 -16.39 -3.67
N ARG A 192 -14.51 -16.04 -4.80
CA ARG A 192 -13.20 -16.56 -5.22
C ARG A 192 -12.09 -15.99 -4.36
N ARG A 193 -11.15 -16.84 -3.94
CA ARG A 193 -9.98 -16.38 -3.19
C ARG A 193 -8.96 -15.82 -4.17
N TYR A 194 -8.83 -14.50 -4.18
CA TYR A 194 -7.92 -13.81 -5.09
C TYR A 194 -7.14 -12.71 -4.38
N LEU A 195 -5.85 -12.66 -4.64
CA LEU A 195 -4.92 -11.70 -4.05
C LEU A 195 -5.20 -10.33 -4.64
N GLY A 196 -5.21 -9.29 -3.81
CA GLY A 196 -5.47 -7.93 -4.28
C GLY A 196 -6.91 -7.65 -4.71
N ASN A 197 -7.86 -8.58 -4.49
CA ASN A 197 -9.27 -8.40 -4.87
C ASN A 197 -9.86 -7.10 -4.28
N LYS A 198 -10.43 -6.27 -5.16
CA LYS A 198 -10.92 -4.91 -4.86
C LYS A 198 -12.36 -4.85 -4.35
N TYR A 199 -12.97 -5.98 -4.04
CA TYR A 199 -14.36 -6.04 -3.55
C TYR A 199 -14.66 -5.08 -2.38
N LYS A 200 -13.74 -4.93 -1.41
CA LYS A 200 -13.91 -4.01 -0.27
C LYS A 200 -13.75 -2.52 -0.61
N LEU A 201 -13.20 -2.22 -1.78
CA LEU A 201 -12.93 -0.89 -2.30
C LEU A 201 -13.94 -0.43 -3.36
N LEU A 202 -14.89 -1.29 -3.76
CA LEU A 202 -15.86 -0.96 -4.82
C LEU A 202 -16.60 0.35 -4.57
N GLY A 203 -17.15 0.55 -3.36
CA GLY A 203 -17.84 1.81 -3.05
C GLY A 203 -16.93 3.05 -3.12
N PHE A 204 -15.63 2.88 -2.85
CA PHE A 204 -14.67 3.98 -2.98
C PHE A 204 -14.35 4.30 -4.44
N ILE A 205 -14.22 3.29 -5.29
CA ILE A 205 -14.04 3.46 -6.74
C ILE A 205 -15.30 4.11 -7.34
N GLU A 206 -16.48 3.61 -6.97
CA GLU A 206 -17.79 4.12 -7.39
C GLU A 206 -17.99 5.59 -7.02
N ASP A 207 -17.65 5.97 -5.78
CA ASP A 207 -17.71 7.37 -5.32
C ASP A 207 -16.84 8.29 -6.20
N ILE A 208 -15.64 7.86 -6.57
CA ILE A 208 -14.74 8.65 -7.43
C ILE A 208 -15.29 8.76 -8.84
N VAL A 209 -15.74 7.65 -9.43
CA VAL A 209 -16.32 7.64 -10.79
C VAL A 209 -17.55 8.54 -10.85
N SER A 210 -18.47 8.43 -9.88
CA SER A 210 -19.67 9.28 -9.82
C SER A 210 -19.34 10.77 -9.63
N GLN A 211 -18.31 11.09 -8.85
CA GLN A 211 -17.92 12.48 -8.59
C GLN A 211 -17.15 13.13 -9.76
N LYS A 212 -16.37 12.34 -10.52
CA LYS A 212 -15.37 12.87 -11.45
C LYS A 212 -15.63 12.57 -12.92
N CYS A 213 -16.30 11.45 -13.23
CA CYS A 213 -16.43 10.94 -14.60
C CYS A 213 -17.76 11.31 -15.27
N GLY A 214 -18.74 11.83 -14.52
CA GLY A 214 -20.04 12.21 -15.09
C GLY A 214 -20.77 11.04 -15.75
N ASN A 215 -21.42 11.29 -16.88
CA ASN A 215 -22.10 10.23 -17.65
C ASN A 215 -21.10 9.50 -18.53
N ILE A 216 -20.93 8.20 -18.27
CA ILE A 216 -20.03 7.32 -19.02
C ILE A 216 -20.84 6.30 -19.81
N GLN A 217 -20.35 5.92 -20.98
CA GLN A 217 -20.91 4.89 -21.85
C GLN A 217 -20.05 3.63 -21.87
N SER A 218 -18.78 3.73 -21.44
CA SER A 218 -17.85 2.61 -21.42
C SER A 218 -16.92 2.64 -20.20
N PHE A 219 -16.69 1.48 -19.61
CA PHE A 219 -15.78 1.29 -18.49
C PHE A 219 -14.82 0.13 -18.80
N CYS A 220 -13.52 0.41 -18.80
CA CYS A 220 -12.47 -0.57 -19.06
C CYS A 220 -11.76 -0.97 -17.76
N ASP A 221 -11.85 -2.24 -17.40
CA ASP A 221 -11.03 -2.87 -16.37
C ASP A 221 -9.91 -3.69 -17.04
N ILE A 222 -8.76 -3.05 -17.26
CA ILE A 222 -7.68 -3.61 -18.11
C ILE A 222 -6.86 -4.70 -17.41
N PHE A 223 -6.92 -4.74 -16.07
CA PHE A 223 -6.32 -5.76 -15.20
C PHE A 223 -7.41 -6.35 -14.28
N ALA A 224 -8.43 -6.96 -14.89
CA ALA A 224 -9.67 -7.26 -14.21
C ALA A 224 -9.56 -8.31 -13.10
N GLY A 225 -8.56 -9.21 -13.14
CA GLY A 225 -8.45 -10.28 -12.17
C GLY A 225 -9.70 -11.15 -12.19
N THR A 226 -10.47 -11.14 -11.09
CA THR A 226 -11.75 -11.85 -11.04
C THR A 226 -12.90 -11.10 -11.73
N GLY A 227 -12.75 -9.82 -12.03
CA GLY A 227 -13.78 -8.99 -12.68
C GLY A 227 -14.72 -8.23 -11.74
N VAL A 228 -14.40 -8.15 -10.44
CA VAL A 228 -15.30 -7.52 -9.44
C VAL A 228 -15.53 -6.03 -9.66
N VAL A 229 -14.57 -5.33 -10.28
CA VAL A 229 -14.71 -3.90 -10.58
C VAL A 229 -15.56 -3.73 -11.84
N GLY A 230 -15.22 -4.42 -12.93
CA GLY A 230 -16.05 -4.42 -14.15
C GLY A 230 -17.52 -4.80 -13.90
N GLU A 231 -17.78 -5.86 -13.12
CA GLU A 231 -19.14 -6.30 -12.79
C GLU A 231 -19.94 -5.24 -12.02
N ARG A 232 -19.28 -4.46 -11.16
CA ARG A 232 -19.94 -3.41 -10.39
C ARG A 232 -20.50 -2.28 -11.27
N PHE A 233 -19.83 -1.97 -12.38
CA PHE A 233 -20.25 -0.93 -13.32
C PHE A 233 -21.11 -1.47 -14.47
N ASN A 234 -21.31 -2.79 -14.54
CA ASN A 234 -22.07 -3.45 -15.58
C ASN A 234 -23.56 -3.09 -15.47
N SER A 235 -24.04 -2.26 -16.39
CA SER A 235 -25.41 -1.74 -16.38
C SER A 235 -25.87 -1.48 -17.81
N LYS A 236 -27.18 -1.32 -18.03
CA LYS A 236 -27.78 -1.20 -19.38
C LYS A 236 -27.12 -0.17 -20.31
N ASN A 237 -26.55 0.90 -19.75
CA ASN A 237 -26.01 2.02 -20.51
C ASN A 237 -24.47 2.07 -20.52
N ILE A 238 -23.79 1.12 -19.88
CA ILE A 238 -22.34 1.09 -19.77
C ILE A 238 -21.82 -0.21 -20.36
N SER A 239 -21.08 -0.11 -21.47
CA SER A 239 -20.34 -1.25 -22.04
C SER A 239 -19.08 -1.52 -21.22
N ILE A 240 -18.95 -2.74 -20.70
CA ILE A 240 -17.77 -3.15 -19.95
C ILE A 240 -16.74 -3.74 -20.90
N ILE A 241 -15.52 -3.21 -20.84
CA ILE A 241 -14.33 -3.81 -21.43
C ILE A 241 -13.55 -4.44 -20.29
N SER A 242 -13.33 -5.75 -20.29
CA SER A 242 -12.55 -6.41 -19.24
C SER A 242 -11.47 -7.29 -19.82
N ASN A 243 -10.28 -7.22 -19.23
CA ASN A 243 -9.12 -7.97 -19.69
C ASN A 243 -8.36 -8.61 -18.53
N ASP A 244 -7.95 -9.85 -18.71
CA ASP A 244 -6.90 -10.47 -17.92
C ASP A 244 -6.21 -11.55 -18.77
N PHE A 245 -4.89 -11.56 -18.78
CA PHE A 245 -4.15 -12.49 -19.62
C PHE A 245 -4.15 -13.93 -19.06
N LEU A 246 -4.45 -14.12 -17.77
CA LEU A 246 -4.54 -15.45 -17.14
C LEU A 246 -5.85 -16.14 -17.50
N SER A 247 -5.76 -17.39 -17.96
CA SER A 247 -6.88 -18.19 -18.45
C SER A 247 -7.96 -18.40 -17.38
N ALA A 248 -7.58 -18.62 -16.11
CA ALA A 248 -8.58 -18.82 -15.04
C ALA A 248 -9.34 -17.53 -14.69
N ASN A 249 -8.69 -16.38 -14.84
CA ASN A 249 -9.30 -15.08 -14.65
C ASN A 249 -10.22 -14.74 -15.83
N HIS A 250 -9.73 -14.86 -17.06
CA HIS A 250 -10.53 -14.71 -18.27
C HIS A 250 -11.79 -15.58 -18.26
N THR A 251 -11.69 -16.83 -17.80
CA THR A 251 -12.84 -17.73 -17.61
C THR A 251 -13.90 -17.15 -16.68
N CYS A 252 -13.49 -16.48 -15.60
CA CYS A 252 -14.41 -15.78 -14.71
C CYS A 252 -15.05 -14.57 -15.39
N LEU A 253 -14.27 -13.77 -16.14
CA LEU A 253 -14.77 -12.61 -16.87
C LEU A 253 -15.84 -13.01 -17.88
N GLU A 254 -15.56 -14.02 -18.72
CA GLU A 254 -16.50 -14.55 -19.70
C GLU A 254 -17.80 -15.06 -19.03
N THR A 255 -17.66 -15.76 -17.90
CA THR A 255 -18.82 -16.30 -17.18
C THR A 255 -19.71 -15.19 -16.62
N PHE A 256 -19.14 -14.20 -15.93
CA PHE A 256 -19.93 -13.20 -15.22
C PHE A 256 -20.35 -12.01 -16.09
N LEU A 257 -19.59 -11.67 -17.14
CA LEU A 257 -19.80 -10.46 -17.94
C LEU A 257 -20.24 -10.72 -19.38
N ASN A 258 -20.16 -11.96 -19.90
CA ASN A 258 -20.50 -12.28 -21.30
C ASN A 258 -21.47 -13.47 -21.46
N THR A 259 -22.00 -13.97 -20.33
CA THR A 259 -23.06 -14.98 -20.33
C THR A 259 -24.42 -14.29 -20.31
N THR A 260 -25.29 -14.65 -21.25
CA THR A 260 -26.63 -14.07 -21.41
C THR A 260 -27.76 -15.04 -21.05
N ASP A 261 -27.45 -16.33 -20.92
CA ASP A 261 -28.38 -17.36 -20.45
C ASP A 261 -27.65 -18.47 -19.68
N ASN A 262 -28.40 -19.24 -18.88
CA ASN A 262 -27.88 -20.37 -18.10
C ASN A 262 -28.67 -21.66 -18.32
N THR A 263 -29.31 -21.78 -19.47
CA THR A 263 -30.26 -22.86 -19.77
C THR A 263 -29.57 -24.22 -19.64
N GLY A 264 -30.12 -25.12 -18.83
CA GLY A 264 -29.55 -26.47 -18.62
C GLY A 264 -28.32 -26.54 -17.71
N MET A 265 -27.79 -25.41 -17.23
CA MET A 265 -26.60 -25.40 -16.36
C MET A 265 -26.81 -26.15 -15.05
N GLN A 266 -28.00 -26.05 -14.45
CA GLN A 266 -28.33 -26.74 -13.21
C GLN A 266 -28.22 -28.27 -13.35
N ALA A 267 -28.87 -28.84 -14.38
CA ALA A 267 -28.85 -30.28 -14.61
C ALA A 267 -27.42 -30.80 -14.86
N LYS A 268 -26.60 -30.04 -15.60
CA LYS A 268 -25.19 -30.38 -15.82
C LYS A 268 -24.36 -30.30 -14.56
N ILE A 269 -24.57 -29.29 -13.71
CA ILE A 269 -23.88 -29.19 -12.41
C ILE A 269 -24.28 -30.33 -11.47
N GLU A 270 -25.55 -30.73 -11.46
CA GLU A 270 -26.02 -31.88 -10.67
C GLU A 270 -25.38 -33.18 -11.16
N TYR A 271 -25.33 -33.39 -12.48
CA TYR A 271 -24.63 -34.52 -13.09
C TYR A 271 -23.13 -34.55 -12.76
N LEU A 272 -22.42 -33.43 -12.92
CA LEU A 272 -20.99 -33.32 -12.60
C LEU A 272 -20.72 -33.53 -11.10
N ASN A 273 -21.60 -33.06 -10.23
CA ASN A 273 -21.50 -33.32 -8.80
C ASN A 273 -21.66 -34.82 -8.44
N ALA A 274 -22.38 -35.58 -9.26
CA ALA A 274 -22.57 -37.02 -9.12
C ALA A 274 -21.45 -37.86 -9.77
N THR A 275 -20.56 -37.25 -10.55
CA THR A 275 -19.43 -37.95 -11.19
C THR A 275 -18.56 -38.66 -10.15
N GLN A 276 -18.24 -39.92 -10.45
CA GLN A 276 -17.44 -40.77 -9.57
C GLN A 276 -15.95 -40.38 -9.61
N PRO A 277 -15.23 -40.40 -8.48
CA PRO A 277 -13.79 -40.10 -8.46
C PRO A 277 -12.98 -41.19 -9.19
N THR A 278 -12.18 -40.80 -10.18
CA THR A 278 -11.27 -41.69 -10.92
C THR A 278 -9.82 -41.21 -10.84
N GLU A 279 -8.85 -42.11 -11.04
CA GLU A 279 -7.44 -41.69 -11.14
C GLU A 279 -7.20 -40.86 -12.39
N ASN A 280 -6.44 -39.78 -12.25
CA ASN A 280 -6.14 -38.86 -13.34
C ASN A 280 -4.89 -38.02 -13.03
N TYR A 281 -4.49 -37.20 -14.01
CA TYR A 281 -3.37 -36.28 -13.87
C TYR A 281 -3.43 -35.41 -12.60
N PHE A 282 -4.64 -34.97 -12.21
CA PHE A 282 -4.82 -34.08 -11.07
C PHE A 282 -4.67 -34.82 -9.72
N SER A 283 -5.17 -36.07 -9.62
CA SER A 283 -4.97 -36.92 -8.43
C SER A 283 -3.50 -37.29 -8.23
N GLU A 284 -2.82 -37.67 -9.32
CA GLU A 284 -1.40 -38.05 -9.30
C GLU A 284 -0.51 -36.92 -8.78
N HIS A 285 -0.74 -35.70 -9.25
CA HIS A 285 0.17 -34.59 -8.97
C HIS A 285 -0.26 -33.71 -7.79
N PHE A 286 -1.56 -33.51 -7.54
CA PHE A 286 -2.03 -32.57 -6.51
C PHE A 286 -2.77 -33.24 -5.35
N GLY A 287 -3.07 -34.54 -5.45
CA GLY A 287 -3.60 -35.35 -4.35
C GLY A 287 -2.64 -35.45 -3.17
N ASN A 288 -3.20 -35.47 -1.96
CA ASN A 288 -2.50 -35.42 -0.67
C ASN A 288 -1.55 -34.23 -0.50
N ARG A 289 -1.77 -33.17 -1.28
CA ARG A 289 -1.00 -31.91 -1.24
C ARG A 289 -1.95 -30.74 -1.15
N TYR A 290 -2.39 -30.24 -2.31
CA TYR A 290 -3.36 -29.16 -2.42
C TYR A 290 -4.78 -29.64 -2.11
N PHE A 291 -5.05 -30.93 -2.27
CA PHE A 291 -6.36 -31.53 -2.00
C PHE A 291 -6.19 -32.89 -1.34
N SER A 292 -7.23 -33.37 -0.65
CA SER A 292 -7.33 -34.80 -0.32
C SER A 292 -7.32 -35.63 -1.61
N LEU A 293 -6.79 -36.85 -1.56
CA LEU A 293 -6.74 -37.74 -2.73
C LEU A 293 -8.11 -37.89 -3.42
N GLU A 294 -9.17 -38.10 -2.66
CA GLU A 294 -10.54 -38.25 -3.18
C GLU A 294 -11.02 -37.01 -3.94
N ASN A 295 -10.91 -35.82 -3.35
CA ASN A 295 -11.21 -34.55 -4.05
C ASN A 295 -10.36 -34.39 -5.31
N ALA A 296 -9.07 -34.72 -5.28
CA ALA A 296 -8.22 -34.58 -6.46
C ALA A 296 -8.68 -35.50 -7.62
N LYS A 297 -9.06 -36.75 -7.30
CA LYS A 297 -9.69 -37.68 -8.25
C LYS A 297 -10.97 -37.10 -8.82
N LYS A 298 -11.86 -36.61 -7.95
CA LYS A 298 -13.15 -36.05 -8.36
C LYS A 298 -13.00 -34.80 -9.23
N ILE A 299 -12.09 -33.89 -8.87
CA ILE A 299 -11.83 -32.66 -9.66
C ILE A 299 -11.38 -33.01 -11.07
N GLY A 300 -10.44 -33.95 -11.22
CA GLY A 300 -9.99 -34.35 -12.54
C GLY A 300 -11.05 -35.08 -13.35
N ALA A 301 -11.84 -35.97 -12.71
CA ALA A 301 -12.96 -36.65 -13.37
C ALA A 301 -14.01 -35.66 -13.89
N ILE A 302 -14.42 -34.69 -13.05
CA ILE A 302 -15.34 -33.61 -13.43
C ILE A 302 -14.77 -32.82 -14.60
N ARG A 303 -13.48 -32.46 -14.56
CA ARG A 303 -12.88 -31.62 -15.60
C ARG A 303 -12.78 -32.32 -16.94
N GLU A 304 -12.52 -33.63 -16.98
CA GLU A 304 -12.63 -34.43 -18.21
C GLU A 304 -14.07 -34.45 -18.70
N GLU A 305 -15.02 -34.69 -17.81
CA GLU A 305 -16.44 -34.84 -18.16
C GLU A 305 -17.04 -33.54 -18.71
N ILE A 306 -16.59 -32.38 -18.25
CA ILE A 306 -16.95 -31.08 -18.84
C ILE A 306 -16.64 -31.04 -20.35
N ASN A 307 -15.56 -31.67 -20.83
CA ASN A 307 -15.26 -31.71 -22.26
C ASN A 307 -16.26 -32.58 -23.04
N ASN A 308 -16.88 -33.57 -22.39
CA ASN A 308 -17.82 -34.50 -23.01
C ASN A 308 -19.24 -33.93 -23.07
N ILE A 309 -19.68 -33.22 -22.03
CA ILE A 309 -21.07 -32.76 -21.91
C ILE A 309 -21.31 -31.32 -22.37
N ALA A 310 -20.25 -30.52 -22.52
CA ALA A 310 -20.41 -29.14 -22.95
C ALA A 310 -20.77 -29.08 -24.44
N THR A 311 -21.90 -28.47 -24.78
CA THR A 311 -22.42 -28.34 -26.15
C THR A 311 -21.89 -27.11 -26.86
N SER A 312 -21.34 -26.14 -26.12
CA SER A 312 -20.76 -24.92 -26.68
C SER A 312 -19.53 -24.46 -25.91
N ARG A 313 -18.73 -23.58 -26.53
CA ARG A 313 -17.57 -22.95 -25.87
C ARG A 313 -17.99 -22.13 -24.65
N LYS A 314 -19.07 -21.34 -24.75
CA LYS A 314 -19.57 -20.52 -23.63
C LYS A 314 -19.99 -21.39 -22.45
N GLU A 315 -20.74 -22.46 -22.72
CA GLU A 315 -21.17 -23.38 -21.68
C GLU A 315 -19.98 -24.08 -21.00
N LYS A 316 -19.00 -24.53 -21.79
CA LYS A 316 -17.77 -25.11 -21.27
C LYS A 316 -17.06 -24.16 -20.31
N ILE A 317 -16.92 -22.89 -20.68
CA ILE A 317 -16.32 -21.85 -19.84
C ILE A 317 -17.09 -21.70 -18.53
N ASN A 318 -18.42 -21.64 -18.58
CA ASN A 318 -19.28 -21.49 -17.40
C ASN A 318 -19.15 -22.68 -16.43
N LEU A 319 -19.07 -23.91 -16.95
CA LEU A 319 -18.84 -25.11 -16.15
C LEU A 319 -17.43 -25.14 -15.54
N ILE A 320 -16.41 -24.74 -16.29
CA ILE A 320 -15.04 -24.61 -15.77
C ILE A 320 -14.99 -23.55 -14.66
N CYS A 321 -15.65 -22.42 -14.83
CA CYS A 321 -15.77 -21.39 -13.81
C CYS A 321 -16.40 -21.94 -12.52
N ALA A 322 -17.52 -22.65 -12.62
CA ALA A 322 -18.14 -23.31 -11.47
C ALA A 322 -17.19 -24.31 -10.77
N LEU A 323 -16.37 -25.04 -11.54
CA LEU A 323 -15.36 -25.94 -10.99
C LEU A 323 -14.23 -25.17 -10.28
N LEU A 324 -13.74 -24.07 -10.84
CA LEU A 324 -12.71 -23.23 -10.21
C LEU A 324 -13.15 -22.77 -8.82
N TYR A 325 -14.39 -22.30 -8.68
CA TYR A 325 -14.93 -21.87 -7.39
C TYR A 325 -15.12 -23.04 -6.41
N ALA A 326 -15.51 -24.22 -6.89
CA ALA A 326 -15.62 -25.41 -6.07
C ALA A 326 -14.25 -25.85 -5.52
N VAL A 327 -13.24 -25.85 -6.37
CA VAL A 327 -11.84 -26.21 -6.06
C VAL A 327 -11.28 -25.27 -4.99
N ASP A 328 -11.54 -23.97 -5.12
CA ASP A 328 -11.12 -22.97 -4.14
C ASP A 328 -11.65 -23.23 -2.73
N LYS A 329 -12.82 -23.86 -2.56
CA LYS A 329 -13.39 -24.17 -1.23
C LYS A 329 -12.74 -25.36 -0.54
N VAL A 330 -12.16 -26.27 -1.31
CA VAL A 330 -11.57 -27.53 -0.80
C VAL A 330 -10.04 -27.52 -0.83
N ALA A 331 -9.42 -26.50 -1.44
CA ALA A 331 -7.97 -26.35 -1.52
C ALA A 331 -7.33 -26.09 -0.14
N ASN A 332 -6.36 -26.93 0.19
CA ASN A 332 -5.55 -26.90 1.40
C ASN A 332 -4.43 -25.85 1.34
N THR A 333 -4.82 -24.59 1.17
CA THR A 333 -3.91 -23.44 1.01
C THR A 333 -4.33 -22.28 1.91
N VAL A 334 -3.41 -21.32 2.09
CA VAL A 334 -3.65 -20.06 2.83
C VAL A 334 -4.31 -18.97 1.97
N GLY A 335 -5.02 -19.36 0.90
CA GLY A 335 -5.71 -18.45 -0.02
C GLY A 335 -5.04 -18.23 -1.37
N HIS A 336 -3.89 -18.87 -1.62
CA HIS A 336 -3.22 -18.92 -2.93
C HIS A 336 -2.46 -20.25 -3.09
N TYR A 337 -2.14 -20.64 -4.32
CA TYR A 337 -1.56 -21.95 -4.65
C TYR A 337 -0.02 -21.97 -4.70
N ASP A 338 0.65 -20.92 -4.22
CA ASP A 338 2.12 -20.91 -4.15
C ASP A 338 2.69 -22.02 -3.23
N ALA A 339 1.92 -22.42 -2.21
CA ALA A 339 2.24 -23.51 -1.30
C ALA A 339 0.96 -24.13 -0.70
N PHE A 340 1.06 -25.37 -0.24
CA PHE A 340 0.00 -26.08 0.49
C PHE A 340 0.41 -26.33 1.95
N ARG A 341 -0.59 -26.56 2.81
CA ARG A 341 -0.36 -26.82 4.24
C ARG A 341 0.00 -28.29 4.45
N LYS A 342 0.94 -28.60 5.36
CA LYS A 342 1.35 -29.99 5.63
C LYS A 342 0.23 -30.87 6.18
N LYS A 343 -0.68 -30.28 6.97
CA LYS A 343 -1.89 -30.94 7.47
C LYS A 343 -3.07 -30.52 6.62
N ILE A 344 -3.92 -31.47 6.24
CA ILE A 344 -5.20 -31.21 5.57
C ILE A 344 -6.25 -31.06 6.67
N ASP A 345 -6.69 -29.83 6.90
CA ASP A 345 -7.63 -29.52 7.99
C ASP A 345 -9.09 -29.73 7.59
N SER A 346 -9.39 -29.90 6.30
CA SER A 346 -10.75 -30.02 5.78
C SER A 346 -10.82 -31.10 4.70
N ILE A 347 -11.74 -32.05 4.88
CA ILE A 347 -12.03 -33.15 3.95
C ILE A 347 -13.43 -32.94 3.34
N LYS A 348 -13.93 -31.70 3.32
CA LYS A 348 -15.22 -31.39 2.69
C LYS A 348 -15.16 -31.84 1.22
N PRO A 349 -16.18 -32.56 0.73
CA PRO A 349 -16.20 -32.99 -0.66
C PRO A 349 -16.33 -31.78 -1.58
N VAL A 350 -15.66 -31.84 -2.73
CA VAL A 350 -15.82 -30.84 -3.78
C VAL A 350 -17.28 -30.84 -4.26
N LYS A 351 -17.86 -29.64 -4.33
CA LYS A 351 -19.23 -29.41 -4.77
C LYS A 351 -19.29 -28.17 -5.65
N MET A 352 -19.69 -28.35 -6.90
CA MET A 352 -19.99 -27.28 -7.85
C MET A 352 -21.31 -26.61 -7.48
N LEU A 353 -21.33 -25.30 -7.62
CA LEU A 353 -22.49 -24.42 -7.43
C LEU A 353 -22.70 -23.62 -8.72
N ILE A 354 -23.88 -23.04 -8.88
CA ILE A 354 -24.23 -22.23 -10.07
C ILE A 354 -23.72 -20.79 -9.86
N PRO A 355 -23.08 -20.14 -10.85
CA PRO A 355 -22.74 -18.72 -10.75
C PRO A 355 -24.04 -17.89 -10.69
N ASN A 356 -24.14 -17.00 -9.70
CA ASN A 356 -25.24 -16.05 -9.62
C ASN A 356 -24.90 -14.84 -10.50
N ILE A 357 -25.53 -14.74 -11.66
CA ILE A 357 -25.27 -13.71 -12.67
C ILE A 357 -26.55 -12.94 -12.94
N ASP A 358 -26.44 -11.62 -13.04
CA ASP A 358 -27.46 -10.80 -13.69
C ASP A 358 -27.19 -10.77 -15.20
N TYR A 359 -27.99 -11.51 -15.95
CA TYR A 359 -27.82 -11.66 -17.40
C TYR A 359 -28.24 -10.40 -18.18
N SER A 360 -29.01 -9.50 -17.58
CA SER A 360 -29.70 -8.41 -18.28
C SER A 360 -28.79 -7.29 -18.80
N HIS A 361 -27.50 -7.35 -18.47
CA HIS A 361 -26.50 -6.32 -18.79
C HIS A 361 -25.32 -6.85 -19.60
N ASN A 362 -25.31 -8.14 -19.98
CA ASN A 362 -24.13 -8.78 -20.57
C ASN A 362 -24.04 -8.70 -22.10
N ASP A 363 -25.02 -8.08 -22.77
CA ASP A 363 -25.13 -8.13 -24.23
C ASP A 363 -24.05 -7.34 -24.98
N ASN A 364 -23.51 -6.28 -24.36
CA ASN A 364 -22.61 -5.32 -25.01
C ASN A 364 -21.18 -5.31 -24.43
N ASN A 365 -20.84 -6.30 -23.60
CA ASN A 365 -19.55 -6.37 -22.96
C ASN A 365 -18.49 -6.99 -23.87
N LYS A 366 -17.25 -6.53 -23.74
CA LYS A 366 -16.10 -7.02 -24.51
C LYS A 366 -15.07 -7.60 -23.55
N ILE A 367 -14.82 -8.90 -23.68
CA ILE A 367 -13.90 -9.64 -22.82
C ILE A 367 -12.67 -10.05 -23.63
N TYR A 368 -11.49 -9.78 -23.09
CA TYR A 368 -10.21 -10.05 -23.75
C TYR A 368 -9.28 -10.88 -22.85
N GLN A 369 -8.42 -11.67 -23.50
CA GLN A 369 -7.34 -12.42 -22.87
C GLN A 369 -6.00 -12.01 -23.50
N GLU A 370 -5.59 -10.78 -23.27
CA GLU A 370 -4.40 -10.19 -23.90
C GLU A 370 -3.48 -9.52 -22.89
N ASP A 371 -2.22 -9.30 -23.30
CA ASP A 371 -1.35 -8.39 -22.58
C ASP A 371 -1.93 -6.97 -22.61
N ALA A 372 -2.10 -6.37 -21.44
CA ALA A 372 -2.74 -5.07 -21.27
C ALA A 372 -2.07 -3.96 -22.12
N ASN A 373 -0.75 -4.00 -22.27
CA ASN A 373 -0.01 -3.02 -23.06
C ASN A 373 -0.17 -3.21 -24.57
N GLN A 374 -0.62 -4.39 -25.03
CA GLN A 374 -1.01 -4.59 -26.44
C GLN A 374 -2.46 -4.26 -26.68
N LEU A 375 -3.35 -4.66 -25.76
CA LEU A 375 -4.78 -4.39 -25.88
C LEU A 375 -5.08 -2.90 -25.84
N ILE A 376 -4.41 -2.13 -24.98
CA ILE A 376 -4.69 -0.69 -24.80
C ILE A 376 -4.54 0.10 -26.10
N LYS A 377 -3.74 -0.38 -27.06
CA LYS A 377 -3.51 0.26 -28.36
C LYS A 377 -4.68 0.09 -29.33
N GLN A 378 -5.62 -0.80 -29.03
CA GLN A 378 -6.70 -1.24 -29.92
C GLN A 378 -8.09 -0.86 -29.39
N ILE A 379 -8.17 -0.33 -28.17
CA ILE A 379 -9.44 -0.02 -27.50
C ILE A 379 -9.51 1.46 -27.15
N SER A 380 -10.74 1.96 -27.03
CA SER A 380 -11.07 3.30 -26.54
C SER A 380 -12.18 3.16 -25.49
N CYS A 381 -12.13 3.98 -24.45
CA CYS A 381 -13.14 3.95 -23.38
C CYS A 381 -13.25 5.28 -22.65
N ASP A 382 -14.36 5.54 -21.96
CA ASP A 382 -14.52 6.77 -21.18
C ASP A 382 -13.71 6.69 -19.89
N VAL A 383 -13.77 5.55 -19.20
CA VAL A 383 -13.06 5.30 -17.95
C VAL A 383 -12.16 4.09 -18.07
N LEU A 384 -10.86 4.29 -17.86
CA LEU A 384 -9.85 3.24 -17.76
C LEU A 384 -9.47 3.02 -16.30
N TYR A 385 -9.85 1.88 -15.74
CA TYR A 385 -9.44 1.41 -14.43
C TYR A 385 -8.24 0.46 -14.54
N ILE A 386 -7.22 0.73 -13.73
CA ILE A 386 -5.93 0.06 -13.79
C ILE A 386 -5.52 -0.40 -12.39
N ASP A 387 -5.35 -1.71 -12.21
CA ASP A 387 -4.91 -2.36 -10.96
C ASP A 387 -3.93 -3.50 -11.26
N PRO A 388 -2.70 -3.19 -11.69
CA PRO A 388 -1.76 -4.21 -12.14
C PRO A 388 -1.14 -4.95 -10.94
N PRO A 389 -0.46 -6.08 -11.18
CA PRO A 389 0.35 -6.71 -10.14
C PRO A 389 1.65 -5.89 -9.91
N TYR A 390 1.59 -4.86 -9.05
CA TYR A 390 2.66 -3.88 -8.83
C TYR A 390 3.73 -4.29 -7.80
N ASN A 391 3.77 -5.56 -7.38
CA ASN A 391 4.84 -6.09 -6.53
C ASN A 391 5.55 -7.25 -7.22
N SER A 392 6.66 -7.74 -6.66
CA SER A 392 7.44 -8.81 -7.29
C SER A 392 6.73 -10.16 -7.43
N ARG A 393 5.53 -10.34 -6.87
CA ARG A 393 4.80 -11.61 -6.90
C ARG A 393 4.12 -11.78 -8.24
N GLN A 394 4.58 -12.77 -8.99
CA GLN A 394 3.91 -13.21 -10.21
C GLN A 394 2.62 -13.94 -9.86
N TYR A 395 1.48 -13.46 -10.35
CA TYR A 395 0.18 -14.09 -10.12
C TYR A 395 0.12 -15.46 -10.81
N SER A 396 0.78 -15.62 -11.96
CA SER A 396 0.96 -16.92 -12.60
C SER A 396 1.64 -17.94 -11.70
N ASP A 397 2.57 -17.52 -10.83
CA ASP A 397 3.18 -18.41 -9.83
C ASP A 397 2.20 -18.77 -8.71
N ALA A 398 1.38 -17.82 -8.27
CA ALA A 398 0.44 -18.00 -7.17
C ALA A 398 -0.84 -18.77 -7.56
N TYR A 399 -1.22 -18.78 -8.83
CA TYR A 399 -2.45 -19.42 -9.34
C TYR A 399 -2.20 -20.50 -10.39
N HIS A 400 -0.95 -20.98 -10.52
CA HIS A 400 -0.53 -21.95 -11.54
C HIS A 400 -1.43 -23.20 -11.65
N LEU A 401 -1.98 -23.66 -10.52
CA LEU A 401 -2.84 -24.82 -10.48
C LEU A 401 -4.22 -24.54 -11.09
N LEU A 402 -4.78 -23.35 -10.83
CA LEU A 402 -6.04 -22.91 -11.44
C LEU A 402 -5.88 -22.65 -12.94
N GLU A 403 -4.73 -22.09 -13.35
CA GLU A 403 -4.39 -21.91 -14.75
C GLU A 403 -4.38 -23.26 -15.48
N ASN A 404 -3.66 -24.25 -14.94
CA ASN A 404 -3.64 -25.58 -15.53
C ASN A 404 -5.01 -26.29 -15.47
N LEU A 405 -5.81 -26.08 -14.42
CA LEU A 405 -7.18 -26.64 -14.34
C LEU A 405 -8.07 -26.08 -15.45
N THR A 406 -7.88 -24.81 -15.78
CA THR A 406 -8.63 -24.12 -16.84
C THR A 406 -8.19 -24.62 -18.22
N GLU A 407 -6.89 -24.50 -18.54
CA GLU A 407 -6.34 -24.86 -19.85
C GLU A 407 -6.29 -26.37 -20.11
N TRP A 408 -6.14 -27.15 -19.04
CA TRP A 408 -6.11 -28.62 -19.05
C TRP A 408 -5.00 -29.23 -19.93
N LYS A 409 -3.86 -28.55 -20.04
CA LYS A 409 -2.70 -28.99 -20.86
C LYS A 409 -1.88 -30.14 -20.26
N LYS A 410 -2.07 -30.46 -18.98
CA LYS A 410 -1.40 -31.57 -18.26
C LYS A 410 0.14 -31.57 -18.40
N PRO A 411 0.83 -30.44 -18.14
CA PRO A 411 2.28 -30.35 -18.32
C PRO A 411 3.05 -31.15 -17.26
N LYS A 412 4.36 -31.36 -17.47
CA LYS A 412 5.21 -31.91 -16.40
C LYS A 412 5.31 -30.91 -15.24
N VAL A 413 5.33 -31.43 -14.01
CA VAL A 413 5.40 -30.64 -12.76
C VAL A 413 6.72 -30.85 -12.04
N VAL A 414 7.26 -29.78 -11.46
CA VAL A 414 8.56 -29.79 -10.76
C VAL A 414 8.48 -29.28 -9.32
N GLY A 415 9.39 -29.77 -8.49
CA GLY A 415 9.54 -29.37 -7.08
C GLY A 415 8.39 -29.82 -6.16
N ILE A 416 8.48 -29.42 -4.89
CA ILE A 416 7.51 -29.78 -3.85
C ILE A 416 6.14 -29.17 -4.15
N GLY A 417 6.11 -27.91 -4.60
CA GLY A 417 4.89 -27.19 -4.96
C GLY A 417 4.25 -27.64 -6.28
N LYS A 418 4.84 -28.60 -7.01
CA LYS A 418 4.34 -29.12 -8.29
C LYS A 418 4.05 -28.00 -9.30
N LYS A 419 5.03 -27.12 -9.46
CA LYS A 419 4.96 -25.96 -10.35
C LYS A 419 5.19 -26.37 -11.80
N MET A 420 4.56 -25.66 -12.73
CA MET A 420 4.69 -25.86 -14.18
C MET A 420 5.59 -24.78 -14.79
N ASP A 421 5.97 -24.95 -16.05
CA ASP A 421 6.54 -23.85 -16.84
C ASP A 421 5.49 -22.76 -17.08
N ARG A 422 5.89 -21.51 -16.88
CA ARG A 422 5.05 -20.31 -16.89
C ARG A 422 5.78 -19.11 -17.49
N MET A 423 6.91 -19.32 -18.16
CA MET A 423 7.70 -18.20 -18.71
C MET A 423 6.87 -17.31 -19.65
N HIS A 424 5.92 -17.90 -20.37
CA HIS A 424 5.02 -17.24 -21.32
C HIS A 424 3.89 -16.40 -20.67
N ILE A 425 3.69 -16.48 -19.35
CA ILE A 425 2.61 -15.79 -18.62
C ILE A 425 3.14 -15.02 -17.40
N LYS A 426 4.35 -14.47 -17.51
CA LYS A 426 4.91 -13.57 -16.48
C LYS A 426 4.60 -12.13 -16.86
N SER A 427 4.15 -11.35 -15.87
CA SER A 427 3.86 -9.93 -16.06
C SER A 427 5.12 -9.09 -15.87
N ASP A 428 5.34 -8.15 -16.78
CA ASP A 428 6.40 -7.14 -16.69
C ASP A 428 6.20 -6.18 -15.51
N TYR A 429 4.95 -6.00 -15.04
CA TYR A 429 4.62 -5.17 -13.88
C TYR A 429 5.19 -5.72 -12.56
N CYS A 430 5.59 -7.00 -12.52
CA CYS A 430 6.27 -7.59 -11.37
C CYS A 430 7.81 -7.52 -11.49
N LEU A 431 8.34 -7.11 -12.64
CA LEU A 431 9.78 -7.04 -12.95
C LEU A 431 10.31 -5.61 -12.77
N LYS A 432 11.61 -5.42 -13.03
CA LYS A 432 12.26 -4.09 -12.98
C LYS A 432 11.72 -3.12 -14.05
N LYS A 433 11.02 -3.62 -15.07
CA LYS A 433 10.46 -2.84 -16.18
C LYS A 433 9.08 -2.24 -15.87
N ALA A 434 8.50 -2.51 -14.69
CA ALA A 434 7.14 -2.10 -14.33
C ALA A 434 6.84 -0.61 -14.59
N THR A 435 7.75 0.29 -14.22
CA THR A 435 7.59 1.73 -14.45
C THR A 435 7.51 2.07 -15.94
N GLN A 436 8.34 1.44 -16.77
CA GLN A 436 8.30 1.64 -18.23
C GLN A 436 7.02 1.08 -18.82
N SER A 437 6.62 -0.14 -18.43
CA SER A 437 5.37 -0.75 -18.89
C SER A 437 4.16 0.12 -18.50
N PHE A 438 4.14 0.67 -17.29
CA PHE A 438 3.09 1.60 -16.88
C PHE A 438 3.10 2.90 -17.71
N ALA A 439 4.27 3.48 -17.96
CA ALA A 439 4.41 4.66 -18.83
C ALA A 439 3.86 4.40 -20.24
N ASP A 440 4.22 3.26 -20.84
CA ASP A 440 3.76 2.87 -22.17
C ASP A 440 2.23 2.69 -22.19
N LEU A 441 1.67 2.03 -21.17
CA LEU A 441 0.22 1.83 -21.05
C LEU A 441 -0.53 3.17 -21.04
N ILE A 442 -0.09 4.11 -20.21
CA ILE A 442 -0.72 5.44 -20.09
C ILE A 442 -0.54 6.27 -21.37
N ASN A 443 0.62 6.16 -22.02
CA ASN A 443 0.88 6.87 -23.27
C ASN A 443 -0.11 6.46 -24.36
N TYR A 444 -0.33 5.16 -24.55
CA TYR A 444 -1.23 4.62 -25.58
C TYR A 444 -2.71 4.60 -25.19
N ALA A 445 -3.07 4.86 -23.93
CA ALA A 445 -4.45 4.86 -23.48
C ALA A 445 -5.28 5.94 -24.20
N ASP A 446 -6.28 5.52 -24.97
CA ASP A 446 -7.32 6.39 -25.52
C ASP A 446 -8.54 6.40 -24.58
N CYS A 447 -8.57 7.37 -23.66
CA CYS A 447 -9.63 7.51 -22.69
C CYS A 447 -9.74 8.92 -22.08
N GLN A 448 -10.90 9.23 -21.51
CA GLN A 448 -11.14 10.53 -20.86
C GLN A 448 -10.68 10.54 -19.40
N HIS A 449 -10.88 9.42 -18.70
CA HIS A 449 -10.63 9.27 -17.28
C HIS A 449 -9.77 8.04 -17.01
N ILE A 450 -8.74 8.20 -16.17
CA ILE A 450 -7.88 7.09 -15.72
C ILE A 450 -7.97 7.00 -14.20
N LEU A 451 -8.26 5.80 -13.69
CA LEU A 451 -8.20 5.48 -12.27
C LEU A 451 -7.14 4.40 -12.06
N PHE A 452 -6.03 4.77 -11.42
CA PHE A 452 -4.97 3.83 -11.07
C PHE A 452 -5.03 3.49 -9.58
N SER A 453 -5.37 2.23 -9.27
CA SER A 453 -5.41 1.73 -7.90
C SER A 453 -4.04 1.27 -7.46
N TYR A 454 -3.59 1.75 -6.30
CA TYR A 454 -2.25 1.48 -5.81
C TYR A 454 -2.15 1.56 -4.28
N ASN A 455 -1.50 0.56 -3.67
CA ASN A 455 -1.29 0.51 -2.23
C ASN A 455 0.14 0.92 -1.87
N ASN A 456 0.29 1.77 -0.86
CA ASN A 456 1.60 2.14 -0.34
C ASN A 456 2.16 1.03 0.57
N THR A 457 2.78 0.00 -0.01
CA THR A 457 3.65 -0.93 0.74
C THR A 457 5.11 -0.57 0.53
N LYS A 458 5.48 0.66 0.91
CA LYS A 458 6.88 0.99 1.21
C LYS A 458 7.19 0.39 2.59
N ASP A 459 8.17 -0.51 2.62
CA ASP A 459 8.74 -1.13 3.84
C ASP A 459 7.94 -2.22 4.54
N SER A 460 7.49 -3.22 3.79
CA SER A 460 7.28 -4.53 4.42
C SER A 460 8.64 -5.21 4.66
N LYS A 461 8.86 -5.83 5.82
CA LYS A 461 10.07 -6.63 6.15
C LYS A 461 10.40 -7.73 5.11
N ASN A 462 9.47 -8.04 4.21
CA ASN A 462 9.64 -8.98 3.12
C ASN A 462 9.76 -8.23 1.79
N GLY A 463 10.97 -8.09 1.25
CA GLY A 463 11.24 -7.37 -0.01
C GLY A 463 10.43 -7.83 -1.25
N ARG A 464 9.74 -8.98 -1.18
CA ARG A 464 8.78 -9.42 -2.21
C ARG A 464 7.51 -8.57 -2.32
N SER A 465 7.11 -7.93 -1.23
CA SER A 465 5.89 -7.13 -1.13
C SER A 465 6.13 -5.63 -1.36
N ASN A 466 7.39 -5.24 -1.61
CA ASN A 466 7.72 -3.88 -1.97
C ASN A 466 7.16 -3.57 -3.36
N ALA A 467 6.56 -2.39 -3.49
CA ALA A 467 6.00 -1.96 -4.75
C ALA A 467 7.12 -1.62 -5.77
N ARG A 468 6.84 -1.88 -7.05
CA ARG A 468 7.80 -1.77 -8.16
C ARG A 468 7.84 -0.39 -8.82
N ILE A 469 6.81 0.41 -8.62
CA ILE A 469 6.65 1.73 -9.24
C ILE A 469 6.57 2.75 -8.10
N SER A 470 7.36 3.82 -8.12
CA SER A 470 7.30 4.80 -7.04
C SER A 470 6.11 5.77 -7.23
N ASP A 471 5.64 6.36 -6.13
CA ASP A 471 4.58 7.39 -6.17
C ASP A 471 4.96 8.56 -7.09
N ASN A 472 6.24 8.96 -7.08
CA ASN A 472 6.75 10.04 -7.93
C ASN A 472 6.68 9.64 -9.41
N ASP A 473 7.01 8.39 -9.74
CA ASP A 473 6.89 7.89 -11.12
C ASP A 473 5.44 7.87 -11.57
N ILE A 474 4.52 7.37 -10.72
CA ILE A 474 3.08 7.32 -11.01
C ILE A 474 2.56 8.73 -11.31
N LEU A 475 2.86 9.69 -10.44
CA LEU A 475 2.44 11.08 -10.60
C LEU A 475 3.05 11.72 -11.84
N SER A 476 4.35 11.52 -12.09
CA SER A 476 5.02 12.05 -13.28
C SER A 476 4.38 11.52 -14.56
N ILE A 477 4.14 10.20 -14.63
CA ILE A 477 3.55 9.54 -15.81
C ILE A 477 2.11 10.03 -16.05
N LEU A 478 1.27 10.04 -15.01
CA LEU A 478 -0.13 10.46 -15.15
C LEU A 478 -0.26 11.96 -15.43
N SER A 479 0.60 12.80 -14.86
CA SER A 479 0.58 14.26 -15.07
C SER A 479 0.95 14.65 -16.49
N ASN A 480 1.75 13.82 -17.18
CA ASN A 480 2.01 14.00 -18.60
C ASN A 480 0.75 13.80 -19.45
N LYS A 481 -0.15 12.89 -19.04
CA LYS A 481 -1.42 12.61 -19.73
C LYS A 481 -2.51 13.64 -19.40
N GLY A 482 -2.54 14.15 -18.17
CA GLY A 482 -3.68 14.95 -17.71
C GLY A 482 -3.57 15.55 -16.31
N LYS A 483 -4.67 16.11 -15.81
CA LYS A 483 -4.74 16.63 -14.44
C LYS A 483 -4.96 15.49 -13.46
N VAL A 484 -4.10 15.38 -12.45
CA VAL A 484 -4.12 14.29 -11.47
C VAL A 484 -4.65 14.76 -10.12
N ASP A 485 -5.57 14.00 -9.54
CA ASP A 485 -6.01 14.09 -8.14
C ASP A 485 -5.71 12.75 -7.44
N ILE A 486 -5.41 12.77 -6.13
CA ILE A 486 -5.15 11.56 -5.34
C ILE A 486 -6.25 11.40 -4.28
N PHE A 487 -6.85 10.22 -4.24
CA PHE A 487 -7.83 9.83 -3.23
C PHE A 487 -7.24 8.76 -2.34
N GLU A 488 -7.44 8.87 -1.03
CA GLU A 488 -6.91 7.91 -0.05
C GLU A 488 -8.00 7.38 0.88
N ARG A 489 -7.91 6.10 1.22
CA ARG A 489 -8.75 5.45 2.23
C ARG A 489 -7.91 4.54 3.12
N ASP A 490 -8.10 4.66 4.43
CA ASP A 490 -7.46 3.79 5.41
C ASP A 490 -7.91 2.33 5.20
N TYR A 491 -6.97 1.42 4.99
CA TYR A 491 -7.26 0.00 4.76
C TYR A 491 -6.57 -0.91 5.78
N LYS A 492 -7.32 -1.84 6.37
CA LYS A 492 -6.72 -2.91 7.20
C LYS A 492 -6.26 -4.04 6.29
N ALA A 493 -4.95 -4.17 6.11
CA ALA A 493 -4.35 -5.29 5.37
C ALA A 493 -4.70 -6.66 6.01
N PHE A 494 -4.84 -7.68 5.16
CA PHE A 494 -5.01 -9.07 5.61
C PHE A 494 -3.68 -9.59 6.16
N THR A 495 -3.62 -9.90 7.46
CA THR A 495 -2.40 -10.40 8.13
C THR A 495 -2.56 -11.89 8.48
N THR A 496 -1.57 -12.72 8.11
CA THR A 496 -1.52 -14.16 8.42
C THR A 496 -0.82 -14.45 9.75
N GLY A 497 -0.83 -13.50 10.69
CA GLY A 497 -0.23 -13.62 12.02
C GLY A 497 1.16 -12.95 12.14
N LYS A 498 1.34 -12.22 13.24
CA LYS A 498 2.56 -11.53 13.72
C LYS A 498 3.08 -10.31 12.93
N SER A 499 2.21 -9.47 12.37
CA SER A 499 2.61 -8.09 12.03
C SER A 499 1.46 -7.11 12.25
N SER A 500 1.58 -6.28 13.29
CA SER A 500 0.72 -5.11 13.53
C SER A 500 1.30 -3.90 12.80
N SER A 501 1.13 -3.81 11.48
CA SER A 501 1.46 -2.60 10.72
C SER A 501 0.26 -1.64 10.75
N LYS A 502 0.36 -0.56 11.54
CA LYS A 502 -0.44 0.65 11.31
C LYS A 502 0.13 1.31 10.04
N GLY A 503 -0.66 1.50 8.98
CA GLY A 503 -0.27 2.40 7.89
C GLY A 503 -0.52 1.98 6.43
N ASN A 504 -1.22 0.88 6.11
CA ASN A 504 -1.51 0.58 4.70
C ASN A 504 -2.71 1.40 4.21
N THR A 505 -2.46 2.45 3.45
CA THR A 505 -3.50 3.25 2.78
C THR A 505 -3.68 2.76 1.35
N GLU A 506 -4.92 2.42 0.99
CA GLU A 506 -5.29 2.18 -0.41
C GLU A 506 -5.53 3.54 -1.07
N ARG A 507 -4.88 3.77 -2.21
CA ARG A 507 -4.92 5.05 -2.92
C ARG A 507 -5.38 4.85 -4.35
N ILE A 508 -6.17 5.80 -4.84
CA ILE A 508 -6.57 5.88 -6.24
C ILE A 508 -6.03 7.19 -6.80
N PHE A 509 -5.15 7.07 -7.79
CA PHE A 509 -4.68 8.19 -8.60
C PHE A 509 -5.67 8.36 -9.74
N TYR A 510 -6.44 9.45 -9.69
CA TYR A 510 -7.38 9.82 -10.73
C TYR A 510 -6.70 10.81 -11.68
N CYS A 511 -6.73 10.55 -12.98
CA CYS A 511 -6.26 11.47 -14.00
C CYS A 511 -7.38 11.79 -14.99
N LYS A 512 -7.65 13.07 -15.19
CA LYS A 512 -8.49 13.56 -16.30
C LYS A 512 -7.57 13.86 -17.49
N ALA A 513 -7.64 13.04 -18.53
CA ALA A 513 -6.82 13.19 -19.72
C ALA A 513 -7.06 14.55 -20.39
N LYS A 514 -6.01 15.13 -20.97
CA LYS A 514 -6.16 16.26 -21.90
C LYS A 514 -6.74 15.69 -23.20
N GLY A 515 -7.88 16.23 -23.61
CA GLY A 515 -8.54 15.83 -24.87
C GLY A 515 -7.74 16.19 -26.10
#